data_AF-A0A519UX80-F1
#
_entry.id   AF-A0A519UX80-F1
#
_cell.length_a   1.000
_cell.length_b   1.000
_cell.length_c   1.000
_cell.angle_alpha   90.00
_cell.angle_beta   90.00
_cell.angle_gamma   90.00
#
_symmetry.space_group_name_H-M   'P 1'
#
loop_
_entity.id
_entity.type
_entity.pdbx_description
1 polymer ?
#
loop_
_entity_poly.entity_id
_entity_poly.type
_entity_poly.pdbx_seq_one_letter_code
_entity_poly.pdbx_strand_id
1 'polypeptide(L)' 'IPTKHKLYSLMQNPQYRLSIAWQNVAYNQPPHTDYYMDESMKKPSLPNIKIVNPPKNIKK' A
#
# COMPACT_ATOMS: atom_id res chain seq x y z
N ILE A 1 -14.69 -13.94 -0.16
CA ILE A 1 -15.53 -13.25 0.84
C ILE A 1 -15.68 -11.79 0.41
N PRO A 2 -16.87 -11.33 0.01
CA PRO A 2 -17.10 -9.93 -0.34
C PRO A 2 -16.82 -8.99 0.84
N THR A 3 -16.25 -7.82 0.57
CA THR A 3 -15.94 -6.80 1.60
C THR A 3 -16.57 -5.46 1.27
N LYS A 4 -17.02 -4.74 2.31
CA LYS A 4 -17.51 -3.34 2.20
C LYS A 4 -16.38 -2.31 2.30
N HIS A 5 -15.18 -2.74 2.70
CA HIS A 5 -14.05 -1.86 2.95
C HIS A 5 -13.30 -1.55 1.64
N LYS A 6 -13.24 -0.27 1.28
CA LYS A 6 -12.42 0.22 0.16
C LYS A 6 -11.19 0.93 0.70
N LEU A 7 -10.03 0.34 0.47
CA LEU A 7 -8.72 0.90 0.80
C LEU A 7 -7.92 1.15 -0.47
N TYR A 8 -6.93 2.04 -0.37
CA TYR A 8 -5.90 2.13 -1.40
C TYR A 8 -5.14 0.80 -1.48
N SER A 9 -4.57 0.50 -2.64
CA SER A 9 -3.73 -0.69 -2.77
C SER A 9 -2.61 -0.63 -1.74
N LEU A 10 -2.39 -1.71 -0.99
CA LEU A 10 -1.31 -1.77 0.00
C LEU A 10 0.07 -1.58 -0.66
N MET A 11 0.20 -1.81 -1.97
CA MET A 11 1.43 -1.51 -2.71
C MET A 11 1.72 -0.02 -2.89
N GLN A 12 0.74 0.85 -2.64
CA GLN A 12 0.92 2.30 -2.59
C GLN A 12 1.28 2.81 -1.19
N ASN A 13 1.26 1.93 -0.19
CA ASN A 13 1.71 2.23 1.16
C ASN A 13 3.23 2.05 1.25
N PRO A 14 3.99 3.06 1.70
CA PRO A 14 5.46 3.03 1.65
C PRO A 14 6.06 1.93 2.51
N GLN A 15 5.56 1.74 3.73
CA GLN A 15 6.05 0.71 4.66
C GLN A 15 5.73 -0.69 4.12
N TYR A 16 4.48 -0.92 3.74
CA TYR A 16 4.07 -2.21 3.20
C TYR A 16 4.83 -2.57 1.92
N ARG A 17 4.99 -1.60 1.01
CA ARG A 17 5.71 -1.80 -0.27
C ARG A 17 7.18 -2.17 -0.06
N LEU A 18 7.83 -1.56 0.92
CA LEU A 18 9.20 -1.89 1.31
C LEU A 18 9.26 -3.32 1.88
N SER A 19 8.31 -3.68 2.74
CA SER A 19 8.22 -5.02 3.32
C SER A 19 8.12 -6.13 2.28
N ILE A 20 7.28 -5.94 1.26
CA ILE A 20 7.19 -6.89 0.15
C ILE A 20 8.52 -7.05 -0.60
N ALA A 21 9.34 -5.99 -0.70
CA ALA A 21 10.61 -6.06 -1.42
C ALA A 21 11.66 -6.93 -0.70
N TRP A 22 11.61 -7.03 0.63
CA TRP A 22 12.54 -7.86 1.40
C TRP A 22 11.92 -9.15 1.91
N GLN A 23 10.64 -9.42 1.66
CA GLN A 23 9.94 -10.60 2.18
C GLN A 23 10.63 -11.93 1.83
N ASN A 24 11.37 -12.00 0.72
CA ASN A 24 12.13 -13.17 0.27
C ASN A 24 13.49 -13.33 0.97
N VAL A 25 13.88 -12.42 1.86
CA VAL A 25 15.17 -12.40 2.52
C VAL A 25 15.06 -13.11 3.88
N ALA A 26 15.96 -14.07 4.12
CA ALA A 26 16.05 -14.82 5.37
C ALA A 26 14.71 -15.47 5.78
N TYR A 27 14.31 -15.33 7.05
CA TYR A 27 13.02 -15.83 7.53
C TYR A 27 11.92 -14.84 7.21
N ASN A 28 11.15 -15.16 6.17
CA ASN A 28 10.05 -14.34 5.66
C ASN A 28 9.16 -13.82 6.81
N GLN A 29 9.26 -12.51 7.11
CA GLN A 29 8.39 -11.84 8.08
C GLN A 29 7.16 -11.26 7.37
N PRO A 30 6.02 -11.17 8.05
CA PRO A 30 4.84 -10.53 7.48
C PRO A 30 5.07 -9.03 7.25
N PRO A 31 4.52 -8.46 6.17
CA PRO A 31 4.55 -7.02 5.94
C PRO A 31 3.56 -6.28 6.85
N HIS A 32 3.87 -5.03 7.16
CA HIS A 32 3.03 -4.16 7.98
C HIS A 32 2.75 -2.83 7.27
N THR A 33 1.58 -2.23 7.55
CA THR A 33 1.21 -0.89 7.09
C THR A 33 1.80 0.19 7.99
N ASP A 34 1.95 1.42 7.47
CA ASP A 34 2.34 2.60 8.26
C ASP A 34 1.20 3.17 9.13
N TYR A 35 -0.04 2.74 8.90
CA TYR A 35 -1.23 3.10 9.67
C TYR A 35 -1.88 1.88 10.32
N TYR A 36 -2.67 2.13 11.35
CA TYR A 36 -3.44 1.12 12.06
C TYR A 36 -4.59 0.58 11.20
N MET A 37 -4.58 -0.72 10.90
CA MET A 37 -5.54 -1.38 10.01
C MET A 37 -6.46 -2.32 10.80
N ASP A 38 -7.51 -1.74 11.39
CA ASP A 38 -8.48 -2.43 12.24
C ASP A 38 -9.84 -1.72 12.20
N GLU A 39 -10.83 -2.18 12.96
CA GLU A 39 -12.19 -1.63 13.00
C GLU A 39 -12.25 -0.16 13.45
N SER A 40 -11.33 0.28 14.31
CA SER A 40 -11.26 1.66 14.80
C SER A 40 -10.49 2.62 13.89
N MET A 41 -10.03 2.13 12.74
CA MET A 41 -9.27 2.90 11.75
C MET A 41 -10.07 4.07 11.18
N LYS A 42 -9.51 5.28 11.22
CA LYS A 42 -9.96 6.39 10.37
C LYS A 42 -9.53 6.14 8.93
N LYS A 43 -10.32 6.61 7.96
CA LYS A 43 -9.98 6.49 6.54
C LYS A 43 -8.55 7.01 6.29
N PRO A 44 -7.64 6.18 5.74
CA PRO A 44 -6.26 6.60 5.53
C PRO A 44 -6.22 7.76 4.54
N SER A 45 -5.22 8.63 4.71
CA SER A 45 -4.99 9.75 3.80
C SER A 45 -4.63 9.25 2.41
N LEU A 46 -4.79 10.14 1.42
CA LEU A 46 -4.33 9.88 0.06
C LEU A 46 -2.82 9.57 0.09
N PRO A 47 -2.37 8.45 -0.50
CA PRO A 47 -0.95 8.11 -0.53
C PRO A 47 -0.19 9.17 -1.34
N ASN A 48 0.84 9.75 -0.72
CA ASN A 48 1.71 10.74 -1.38
C ASN A 48 2.73 10.02 -2.26
N ILE A 49 2.32 9.62 -3.46
CA ILE A 49 3.15 8.88 -4.42
C ILE A 49 3.24 9.61 -5.76
N LYS A 50 4.39 9.47 -6.42
CA LYS A 50 4.60 9.89 -7.82
C LYS A 50 4.90 8.66 -8.66
N ILE A 51 4.33 8.60 -9.86
CA ILE A 51 4.58 7.50 -10.80
C ILE A 51 5.91 7.79 -11.51
N VAL A 52 6.89 6.90 -11.36
CA VAL A 52 8.27 7.10 -11.87
C VAL A 52 8.33 7.07 -13.40
N ASN A 53 7.42 6.36 -14.06
CA ASN A 53 7.30 6.31 -15.52
C ASN A 53 5.81 6.38 -15.92
N PRO A 54 5.21 7.56 -16.02
CA PRO A 54 3.82 7.67 -16.43
C PRO A 54 3.66 7.21 -17.90
N PRO A 55 2.58 6.48 -18.24
CA PRO A 55 2.27 6.21 -19.64
C PRO A 55 2.18 7.52 -20.45
N LYS A 56 2.73 7.53 -21.66
CA LYS A 56 2.82 8.71 -22.55
C LYS A 56 1.48 9.39 -22.88
N ASN A 57 0.35 8.74 -22.56
CA ASN A 57 -0.99 9.18 -22.94
C ASN A 57 -1.91 9.47 -21.74
N ILE A 58 -1.37 10.02 -20.65
CA ILE A 58 -2.20 10.61 -19.60
C ILE A 58 -2.60 12.01 -20.07
N LYS A 59 -3.72 12.12 -20.77
CA LYS A 59 -4.42 13.41 -20.85
C LYS A 59 -4.76 13.82 -19.42
N LYS A 60 -4.28 14.99 -19.01
CA LYS A 60 -4.67 15.62 -17.74
C LYS A 60 -6.17 15.89 -17.73
#